data_AF-A0A1J1HXE6-F1
#
_entry.id   AF-A0A1J1HXE6-F1
#
_cell.length_a   1.000
_cell.length_b   1.000
_cell.length_c   1.000
_cell.angle_alpha   90.00
_cell.angle_beta   90.00
_cell.angle_gamma   90.00
#
_symmetry.space_group_name_H-M   'P 1'
#
loop_
_entity.id
_entity.type
_entity.pdbx_description
1 polymer ?
#
loop_
_entity_poly.entity_id
_entity_poly.type
_entity_poly.pdbx_seq_one_letter_code
_entity_poly.pdbx_strand_id
1 'polypeptide(L)'
;MSYKKTIVVGLFLFGLVVLIALSTFYASLGSCPIDSLSCDNGTFCVPRKLVCNFVKDCQDGQDENVWRCGNLYGSKKVIYADALEGKKVYEEFNKTYQFQNINDFWDYCGFNENEIPKGCKCMKVNLIRCRNRSEIPANFPREVGMIHLRGNSITLRSTDTFELYKNLSYLDLAFNHISSIPPKLLYKLKLLRKLFLQHNQIEELPVEIFSNLQSLSWLLLNFNHLRDFDLNVVRDLESLQYLELSYNNLKLRNASFPNLNQLYELFLDFNFIEELGVGLLGNLHNLTLLSVRSNHINVISSPTFSNLGRLQELRLSDNPIHILDSDFFLKLANLNAL
;
A
#
# COMPACT_ATOMS: atom_id res chain seq x y z
N MET A 1 7.24 43.88 49.89
CA MET A 1 5.97 43.12 49.74
C MET A 1 5.70 42.69 48.28
N SER A 2 6.70 42.31 47.45
CA SER A 2 6.46 42.09 46.01
C SER A 2 6.15 40.64 45.59
N TYR A 3 6.71 39.63 46.26
CA TYR A 3 6.64 38.23 45.80
C TYR A 3 5.25 37.57 45.84
N LYS A 4 4.39 37.93 46.81
CA LYS A 4 3.06 37.29 46.94
C LYS A 4 2.15 37.54 45.73
N LYS A 5 2.25 38.70 45.06
CA LYS A 5 1.44 39.00 43.87
C LYS A 5 1.87 38.14 42.67
N THR A 6 3.18 37.97 42.46
CA THR A 6 3.71 37.17 41.34
C THR A 6 3.33 35.70 41.44
N ILE A 7 3.36 35.11 42.65
CA ILE A 7 2.97 33.72 42.88
C ILE A 7 1.46 33.53 42.61
N VAL A 8 0.60 34.47 43.04
CA VAL A 8 -0.85 34.40 42.78
C VAL A 8 -1.14 34.51 41.28
N VAL A 9 -0.46 35.41 40.54
CA VAL A 9 -0.59 35.51 39.08
C VAL A 9 -0.08 34.25 38.38
N GLY A 10 1.03 33.67 38.83
CA GLY A 10 1.57 32.41 38.28
C GLY A 10 0.64 31.22 38.50
N LEU A 11 0.07 31.07 39.69
CA LEU A 11 -0.93 30.03 39.99
C LEU A 11 -2.22 30.22 39.18
N PHE A 12 -2.66 31.46 38.99
CA PHE A 12 -3.85 31.76 38.17
C PHE A 12 -3.61 31.45 36.70
N LEU A 13 -2.44 31.82 36.14
CA LEU A 13 -2.04 31.47 34.77
C LEU A 13 -1.89 29.97 34.58
N PHE A 14 -1.27 29.26 35.53
CA PHE A 14 -1.14 27.80 35.47
C PHE A 14 -2.52 27.11 35.53
N GLY A 15 -3.40 27.57 36.42
CA GLY A 15 -4.79 27.12 36.47
C GLY A 15 -5.52 27.37 35.15
N LEU A 16 -5.36 28.54 34.55
CA LEU A 16 -5.93 28.86 33.24
C LEU A 16 -5.40 27.93 32.13
N VAL A 17 -4.09 27.67 32.09
CA VAL A 17 -3.47 26.77 31.10
C VAL A 17 -3.96 25.33 31.27
N VAL A 18 -4.07 24.83 32.51
CA VAL A 18 -4.63 23.49 32.79
C VAL A 18 -6.11 23.41 32.39
N LEU A 19 -6.90 24.46 32.65
CA LEU A 19 -8.32 24.52 32.31
C LEU A 19 -8.53 24.62 30.80
N ILE A 20 -7.69 25.38 30.08
CA ILE A 20 -7.64 25.39 28.62
C ILE A 20 -7.26 24.01 28.09
N ALA A 21 -6.17 23.40 28.58
CA ALA A 21 -5.71 22.08 28.16
C ALA A 21 -6.78 20.98 28.36
N LEU A 22 -7.45 20.98 29.52
CA LEU A 22 -8.57 20.10 29.81
C LEU A 22 -9.77 20.39 28.89
N SER A 23 -10.07 21.65 28.58
CA SER A 23 -11.15 22.01 27.67
C SER A 23 -10.84 21.62 26.22
N THR A 24 -9.59 21.72 25.76
CA THR A 24 -9.18 21.25 24.44
C THR A 24 -9.15 19.73 24.36
N PHE A 25 -8.81 19.05 25.45
CA PHE A 25 -8.90 17.59 25.55
C PHE A 25 -10.38 17.13 25.51
N TYR A 26 -11.27 17.80 26.24
CA TYR A 26 -12.71 17.57 26.17
C TYR A 26 -13.33 17.96 24.82
N ALA A 27 -12.81 18.98 24.13
CA ALA A 27 -13.22 19.32 22.76
C ALA A 27 -12.68 18.33 21.72
N SER A 28 -11.55 17.65 21.99
CA SER A 28 -11.05 16.54 21.16
C SER A 28 -11.79 15.22 21.37
N LEU A 29 -12.67 15.13 22.37
CA LEU A 29 -13.76 14.13 22.45
C LEU A 29 -14.99 14.53 21.62
N GLY A 30 -14.90 15.62 20.84
CA GLY A 30 -15.91 16.02 19.88
C GLY A 30 -15.96 15.13 18.64
N SER A 31 -16.98 15.34 17.81
CA SER A 31 -17.16 14.61 16.55
C SER A 31 -15.91 14.64 15.68
N CYS A 32 -15.52 13.47 15.17
CA CYS A 32 -14.32 13.25 14.38
C CYS A 32 -14.14 14.27 13.23
N PRO A 33 -12.89 14.65 12.90
CA PRO A 33 -12.61 15.64 11.86
C PRO A 33 -13.20 15.25 10.50
N ILE A 34 -13.40 16.27 9.64
CA ILE A 34 -13.87 16.08 8.26
C ILE A 34 -12.97 15.02 7.59
N ASP A 35 -13.62 14.07 6.92
CA ASP A 35 -13.02 12.84 6.40
C ASP A 35 -12.50 11.84 7.44
N SER A 36 -13.25 11.68 8.54
CA SER A 36 -13.14 10.48 9.41
C SER A 36 -14.49 9.99 9.95
N LEU A 37 -14.49 8.78 10.54
CA LEU A 37 -15.63 8.06 11.12
C LEU A 37 -15.38 7.79 12.61
N SER A 38 -16.44 7.85 13.41
CA SER A 38 -16.39 7.71 14.88
C SER A 38 -16.66 6.27 15.32
N CYS A 39 -15.69 5.66 15.98
CA CYS A 39 -15.74 4.29 16.50
C CYS A 39 -15.71 4.28 18.04
N ASP A 40 -16.04 3.13 18.64
CA ASP A 40 -16.07 2.90 20.10
C ASP A 40 -16.74 4.04 20.90
N ASN A 41 -18.01 4.32 20.59
CA ASN A 41 -18.83 5.33 21.25
C ASN A 41 -18.26 6.78 21.22
N GLY A 42 -17.29 7.08 20.34
CA GLY A 42 -16.69 8.41 20.19
C GLY A 42 -15.25 8.53 20.66
N THR A 43 -14.60 7.45 21.09
CA THR A 43 -13.21 7.48 21.57
C THR A 43 -12.16 7.42 20.45
N PHE A 44 -12.52 6.96 19.25
CA PHE A 44 -11.57 6.74 18.15
C PHE A 44 -12.10 7.23 16.80
N CYS A 45 -11.21 7.78 15.96
CA CYS A 45 -11.56 8.35 14.65
C CYS A 45 -10.74 7.70 13.52
N VAL A 46 -11.44 7.08 12.55
CA VAL A 46 -10.84 6.37 11.40
C VAL A 46 -10.93 7.21 10.13
N PRO A 47 -9.85 7.46 9.37
CA PRO A 47 -9.91 8.26 8.13
C PRO A 47 -10.84 7.66 7.05
N ARG A 48 -11.59 8.51 6.33
CA ARG A 48 -12.42 8.14 5.17
C ARG A 48 -11.58 7.86 3.91
N LYS A 49 -10.68 6.88 3.98
CA LYS A 49 -10.19 6.16 2.80
C LYS A 49 -10.88 4.80 2.79
N LEU A 50 -11.94 4.71 1.99
CA LEU A 50 -12.82 3.54 1.92
C LEU A 50 -12.03 2.25 1.66
N VAL A 51 -12.24 1.25 2.51
CA VAL A 51 -11.87 -0.16 2.29
C VAL A 51 -13.18 -0.97 2.12
N CYS A 52 -13.25 -1.95 1.22
CA CYS A 52 -14.38 -2.89 1.14
C CYS A 52 -14.31 -3.80 2.37
N ASN A 53 -15.43 -4.18 3.00
CA ASN A 53 -15.36 -4.77 4.34
C ASN A 53 -16.48 -5.75 4.80
N PHE A 54 -17.75 -5.56 4.42
CA PHE A 54 -18.79 -6.61 4.37
C PHE A 54 -19.44 -7.21 5.67
N VAL A 55 -19.53 -6.48 6.80
CA VAL A 55 -20.65 -6.62 7.79
C VAL A 55 -21.35 -5.25 8.12
N LYS A 56 -21.19 -4.58 9.29
CA LYS A 56 -21.68 -3.21 9.65
C LYS A 56 -20.86 -2.40 10.75
N ASP A 57 -20.29 -1.22 10.44
CA ASP A 57 -18.98 -0.58 10.90
C ASP A 57 -18.88 -0.08 12.36
N CYS A 58 -19.70 -0.63 13.25
CA CYS A 58 -19.89 -0.19 14.63
C CYS A 58 -19.74 -1.40 15.58
N GLN A 59 -20.47 -1.46 16.69
CA GLN A 59 -20.37 -2.58 17.66
C GLN A 59 -20.82 -3.95 17.13
N ASP A 60 -21.34 -4.01 15.92
CA ASP A 60 -21.69 -5.20 15.14
C ASP A 60 -20.68 -5.48 14.00
N GLY A 61 -19.62 -4.66 13.90
CA GLY A 61 -18.43 -4.72 13.04
C GLY A 61 -18.69 -4.80 11.54
N GLN A 62 -18.11 -3.96 10.67
CA GLN A 62 -18.15 -4.20 9.20
C GLN A 62 -16.90 -4.85 8.70
N ASP A 63 -15.82 -4.59 9.39
CA ASP A 63 -14.97 -3.54 8.84
C ASP A 63 -13.72 -4.10 8.18
N GLU A 64 -13.52 -5.42 8.24
CA GLU A 64 -12.67 -6.19 7.32
C GLU A 64 -13.02 -7.71 7.22
N ASN A 65 -13.41 -8.23 6.04
CA ASN A 65 -13.30 -9.66 5.64
C ASN A 65 -12.43 -9.83 4.39
N VAL A 66 -11.12 -9.63 4.53
CA VAL A 66 -9.94 -9.68 3.60
C VAL A 66 -10.08 -10.15 2.12
N TRP A 67 -11.11 -10.91 1.71
CA TRP A 67 -11.40 -11.33 0.32
C TRP A 67 -12.74 -10.89 -0.26
N ARG A 68 -13.76 -10.66 0.58
CA ARG A 68 -14.88 -9.78 0.20
C ARG A 68 -14.39 -8.31 0.10
N CYS A 69 -13.18 -8.07 0.59
CA CYS A 69 -12.70 -6.85 1.19
C CYS A 69 -11.27 -6.65 0.72
N GLY A 70 -11.15 -6.34 -0.57
CA GLY A 70 -9.85 -6.27 -1.21
C GLY A 70 -8.91 -5.31 -0.48
N ASN A 71 -7.62 -5.48 -0.74
CA ASN A 71 -6.65 -4.42 -0.50
C ASN A 71 -7.13 -3.16 -1.23
N LEU A 72 -7.74 -2.19 -0.54
CA LEU A 72 -8.20 -0.95 -1.18
C LEU A 72 -7.09 0.10 -1.24
N TYR A 73 -5.93 -0.39 -1.61
CA TYR A 73 -4.94 0.42 -2.30
C TYR A 73 -5.40 0.45 -3.78
N GLY A 74 -5.34 1.62 -4.42
CA GLY A 74 -5.82 1.77 -5.79
C GLY A 74 -7.25 2.30 -5.93
N SER A 75 -7.56 2.78 -7.14
CA SER A 75 -8.86 3.33 -7.50
C SER A 75 -9.92 2.25 -7.66
N LYS A 76 -11.18 2.70 -7.65
CA LYS A 76 -12.38 1.89 -7.93
C LYS A 76 -12.23 0.97 -9.15
N LYS A 77 -11.46 1.36 -10.17
CA LYS A 77 -11.23 0.58 -11.39
C LYS A 77 -10.41 -0.68 -11.11
N VAL A 78 -9.29 -0.55 -10.38
CA VAL A 78 -8.39 -1.66 -10.06
C VAL A 78 -9.04 -2.61 -9.05
N ILE A 79 -9.75 -2.05 -8.07
CA ILE A 79 -10.56 -2.80 -7.09
C ILE A 79 -11.65 -3.64 -7.78
N TYR A 80 -12.30 -3.09 -8.80
CA TYR A 80 -13.33 -3.82 -9.54
C TYR A 80 -12.74 -4.94 -10.42
N ALA A 81 -11.55 -4.73 -11.01
CA ALA A 81 -10.85 -5.77 -11.76
C ALA A 81 -10.48 -6.97 -10.87
N ASP A 82 -9.98 -6.70 -9.66
CA ASP A 82 -9.72 -7.70 -8.61
C ASP A 82 -10.96 -8.51 -8.24
N ALA A 83 -12.09 -7.84 -8.00
CA ALA A 83 -13.34 -8.50 -7.64
C ALA A 83 -13.87 -9.41 -8.76
N LEU A 84 -13.72 -9.00 -10.02
CA LEU A 84 -14.05 -9.82 -11.18
C LEU A 84 -13.13 -11.04 -11.32
N GLU A 85 -11.84 -10.93 -10.98
CA GLU A 85 -10.92 -12.07 -10.98
C GLU A 85 -11.30 -13.08 -9.89
N GLY A 86 -11.56 -12.62 -8.66
CA GLY A 86 -12.02 -13.48 -7.56
C GLY A 86 -13.34 -14.20 -7.88
N LYS A 87 -14.28 -13.53 -8.58
CA LYS A 87 -15.52 -14.16 -9.05
C LYS A 87 -15.26 -15.29 -10.07
N LYS A 88 -14.34 -15.10 -11.03
CA LYS A 88 -13.99 -16.14 -12.01
C LYS A 88 -13.40 -17.38 -11.34
N VAL A 89 -12.51 -17.19 -10.36
CA VAL A 89 -11.92 -18.31 -9.60
C VAL A 89 -12.98 -19.09 -8.84
N TYR A 90 -13.94 -18.40 -8.20
CA TYR A 90 -15.09 -19.06 -7.56
C TYR A 90 -15.94 -19.85 -8.58
N GLU A 91 -16.29 -19.26 -9.72
CA GLU A 91 -17.07 -19.93 -10.78
C GLU A 91 -16.36 -21.15 -11.39
N GLU A 92 -15.02 -21.18 -11.34
CA GLU A 92 -14.23 -22.34 -11.75
C GLU A 92 -14.21 -23.43 -10.68
N PHE A 93 -13.87 -23.10 -9.43
CA PHE A 93 -13.83 -24.06 -8.32
C PHE A 93 -15.20 -24.66 -7.99
N ASN A 94 -16.28 -23.88 -8.09
CA ASN A 94 -17.62 -24.35 -7.76
C ASN A 94 -18.12 -25.47 -8.70
N LYS A 95 -17.59 -25.55 -9.92
CA LYS A 95 -17.88 -26.67 -10.86
C LYS A 95 -17.38 -28.02 -10.32
N THR A 96 -16.28 -28.00 -9.57
CA THR A 96 -15.64 -29.21 -9.03
C THR A 96 -16.18 -29.59 -7.66
N TYR A 97 -16.37 -28.60 -6.77
CA TYR A 97 -16.63 -28.84 -5.35
C TYR A 97 -18.08 -28.58 -4.90
N GLN A 98 -18.94 -28.00 -5.76
CA GLN A 98 -20.38 -27.84 -5.52
C GLN A 98 -20.72 -27.18 -4.17
N PHE A 99 -20.09 -26.04 -3.88
CA PHE A 99 -20.37 -25.26 -2.67
C PHE A 99 -21.82 -24.74 -2.66
N GLN A 100 -22.49 -24.87 -1.52
CA GLN A 100 -23.89 -24.44 -1.38
C GLN A 100 -24.00 -22.92 -1.39
N ASN A 101 -23.02 -22.21 -0.83
CA ASN A 101 -22.89 -20.77 -0.98
C ASN A 101 -21.42 -20.31 -1.05
N ILE A 102 -21.23 -19.04 -1.41
CA ILE A 102 -19.89 -18.47 -1.64
C ILE A 102 -19.04 -18.35 -0.37
N ASN A 103 -19.64 -18.31 0.83
CA ASN A 103 -18.90 -18.26 2.09
C ASN A 103 -18.26 -19.62 2.39
N ASP A 104 -18.95 -20.73 2.11
CA ASP A 104 -18.41 -22.09 2.30
C ASP A 104 -17.13 -22.30 1.48
N PHE A 105 -17.11 -21.78 0.24
CA PHE A 105 -15.88 -21.72 -0.57
C PHE A 105 -14.78 -20.91 0.12
N TRP A 106 -15.12 -19.72 0.60
CA TRP A 106 -14.14 -18.85 1.27
C TRP A 106 -13.59 -19.44 2.58
N ASP A 107 -14.34 -20.28 3.29
CA ASP A 107 -13.88 -20.87 4.56
C ASP A 107 -13.24 -22.27 4.37
N TYR A 108 -13.30 -22.84 3.16
CA TYR A 108 -12.68 -24.12 2.85
C TYR A 108 -11.15 -24.03 2.82
N CYS A 109 -10.47 -24.76 3.71
CA CYS A 109 -9.04 -25.01 3.57
C CYS A 109 -8.78 -26.19 2.63
N GLY A 110 -8.12 -25.93 1.49
CA GLY A 110 -7.68 -26.96 0.55
C GLY A 110 -6.45 -27.77 0.99
N PHE A 111 -6.02 -27.68 2.26
CA PHE A 111 -4.83 -28.34 2.81
C PHE A 111 -5.15 -29.07 4.11
N ASN A 112 -4.41 -30.12 4.42
CA ASN A 112 -4.54 -30.85 5.67
C ASN A 112 -3.82 -30.10 6.80
N GLU A 113 -4.34 -30.11 8.03
CA GLU A 113 -3.76 -29.33 9.14
C GLU A 113 -2.30 -29.69 9.44
N ASN A 114 -1.94 -30.96 9.21
CA ASN A 114 -0.57 -31.47 9.40
C ASN A 114 0.44 -30.98 8.35
N GLU A 115 -0.02 -30.43 7.23
CA GLU A 115 0.81 -29.89 6.15
C GLU A 115 1.10 -28.39 6.34
N ILE A 116 0.42 -27.74 7.28
CA ILE A 116 0.54 -26.32 7.56
C ILE A 116 1.70 -26.09 8.56
N PRO A 117 2.61 -25.11 8.31
CA PRO A 117 3.69 -24.82 9.24
C PRO A 117 3.17 -24.47 10.65
N LYS A 118 3.84 -24.99 11.69
CA LYS A 118 3.39 -24.89 13.10
C LYS A 118 3.04 -23.45 13.50
N GLY A 119 1.77 -23.23 13.85
CA GLY A 119 1.24 -21.93 14.28
C GLY A 119 1.03 -20.91 13.14
N CYS A 120 1.03 -21.37 11.90
CA CYS A 120 0.19 -20.82 10.86
C CYS A 120 -1.20 -21.47 10.92
N LYS A 121 -2.19 -20.84 10.28
CA LYS A 121 -3.52 -21.40 10.05
C LYS A 121 -3.91 -21.16 8.61
N CYS A 122 -4.60 -22.12 8.02
CA CYS A 122 -5.34 -21.91 6.80
C CYS A 122 -6.50 -20.96 7.09
N MET A 123 -6.73 -19.97 6.22
CA MET A 123 -7.85 -19.05 6.37
C MET A 123 -8.92 -19.28 5.31
N LYS A 124 -8.50 -19.54 4.06
CA LYS A 124 -9.33 -19.71 2.86
C LYS A 124 -8.65 -20.68 1.90
N VAL A 125 -9.30 -20.99 0.76
CA VAL A 125 -8.71 -21.81 -0.31
C VAL A 125 -7.31 -21.31 -0.67
N ASN A 126 -6.33 -22.20 -0.51
CA ASN A 126 -4.92 -21.97 -0.81
C ASN A 126 -4.25 -20.78 -0.07
N LEU A 127 -4.88 -20.26 0.99
CA LEU A 127 -4.38 -19.15 1.81
C LEU A 127 -3.95 -19.59 3.21
N ILE A 128 -2.66 -19.45 3.48
CA ILE A 128 -2.06 -19.69 4.80
C ILE A 128 -1.67 -18.36 5.44
N ARG A 129 -2.19 -18.10 6.64
CA ARG A 129 -1.84 -16.96 7.49
C ARG A 129 -1.00 -17.40 8.68
N CYS A 130 0.08 -16.68 8.95
CA CYS A 130 0.94 -16.94 10.09
C CYS A 130 0.95 -15.76 11.06
N ARG A 131 1.04 -16.05 12.36
CA ARG A 131 1.16 -15.05 13.43
C ARG A 131 2.33 -15.37 14.35
N ASN A 132 2.77 -14.37 15.10
CA ASN A 132 3.86 -14.40 16.08
C ASN A 132 5.15 -15.02 15.51
N ARG A 133 5.62 -14.52 14.36
CA ARG A 133 6.85 -14.97 13.68
C ARG A 133 7.98 -13.96 13.79
N SER A 134 9.21 -14.47 13.90
CA SER A 134 10.47 -13.73 13.69
C SER A 134 11.19 -14.12 12.39
N GLU A 135 10.70 -15.15 11.70
CA GLU A 135 11.29 -15.74 10.49
C GLU A 135 10.18 -16.24 9.55
N ILE A 136 10.50 -16.46 8.27
CA ILE A 136 9.58 -17.15 7.36
C ILE A 136 9.45 -18.62 7.80
N PRO A 137 8.22 -19.14 8.03
CA PRO A 137 8.02 -20.55 8.32
C PRO A 137 8.50 -21.46 7.17
N ALA A 138 9.20 -22.53 7.52
CA ALA A 138 9.54 -23.57 6.55
C ALA A 138 8.33 -24.46 6.21
N ASN A 139 8.38 -25.10 5.03
CA ASN A 139 7.48 -26.18 4.60
C ASN A 139 6.00 -25.78 4.46
N PHE A 140 5.68 -24.72 3.72
CA PHE A 140 4.31 -24.55 3.21
C PHE A 140 3.97 -25.67 2.21
N PRO A 141 2.68 -26.01 1.99
CA PRO A 141 2.24 -26.87 0.89
C PRO A 141 2.70 -26.32 -0.47
N ARG A 142 3.00 -27.19 -1.44
CA ARG A 142 3.56 -26.76 -2.74
C ARG A 142 2.57 -25.99 -3.59
N GLU A 143 1.30 -26.29 -3.39
CA GLU A 143 0.13 -25.75 -4.07
C GLU A 143 -0.36 -24.43 -3.43
N VAL A 144 0.32 -23.93 -2.39
CA VAL A 144 -0.03 -22.67 -1.71
C VAL A 144 -0.07 -21.53 -2.73
N GLY A 145 -1.25 -20.91 -2.82
CA GLY A 145 -1.51 -19.81 -3.74
C GLY A 145 -1.31 -18.44 -3.09
N MET A 146 -1.42 -18.37 -1.76
CA MET A 146 -1.43 -17.11 -1.03
C MET A 146 -0.78 -17.30 0.35
N ILE A 147 0.22 -16.48 0.67
CA ILE A 147 0.90 -16.48 1.96
C ILE A 147 0.72 -15.11 2.63
N HIS A 148 0.20 -15.10 3.86
CA HIS A 148 -0.05 -13.91 4.65
C HIS A 148 0.80 -13.94 5.93
N LEU A 149 1.89 -13.18 5.90
CA LEU A 149 2.89 -13.00 6.97
C LEU A 149 2.88 -11.58 7.55
N ARG A 150 1.84 -10.78 7.25
CA ARG A 150 1.63 -9.43 7.78
C ARG A 150 1.60 -9.37 9.31
N GLY A 151 2.13 -8.30 9.89
CA GLY A 151 1.97 -8.00 11.33
C GLY A 151 2.69 -9.01 12.20
N ASN A 152 3.91 -9.34 11.80
CA ASN A 152 4.84 -10.21 12.53
C ASN A 152 6.12 -9.39 12.84
N SER A 153 7.16 -10.06 13.33
CA SER A 153 8.47 -9.47 13.62
C SER A 153 9.55 -10.05 12.70
N ILE A 154 9.20 -10.38 11.45
CA ILE A 154 10.07 -11.14 10.55
C ILE A 154 11.27 -10.28 10.10
N THR A 155 12.46 -10.86 10.24
CA THR A 155 13.69 -10.44 9.58
C THR A 155 14.07 -11.49 8.54
N LEU A 156 14.50 -11.08 7.34
CA LEU A 156 14.90 -12.02 6.28
C LEU A 156 16.37 -12.42 6.40
N ARG A 157 16.65 -13.68 6.08
CA ARG A 157 18.01 -14.25 5.96
C ARG A 157 18.44 -14.32 4.50
N SER A 158 19.74 -14.35 4.26
CA SER A 158 20.33 -14.55 2.91
C SER A 158 19.88 -15.86 2.22
N THR A 159 19.42 -16.85 3.00
CA THR A 159 18.93 -18.15 2.55
C THR A 159 17.43 -18.19 2.25
N ASP A 160 16.66 -17.16 2.64
CA ASP A 160 15.20 -17.22 2.56
C ASP A 160 14.72 -17.08 1.10
N THR A 161 13.80 -17.96 0.69
CA THR A 161 13.26 -17.99 -0.67
C THR A 161 11.89 -18.66 -0.73
N PHE A 162 11.09 -18.24 -1.70
CA PHE A 162 9.80 -18.84 -2.02
C PHE A 162 9.82 -19.69 -3.31
N GLU A 163 11.00 -19.97 -3.89
CA GLU A 163 11.12 -20.58 -5.24
C GLU A 163 10.43 -21.95 -5.46
N LEU A 164 10.07 -22.63 -4.37
CA LEU A 164 9.34 -23.90 -4.39
C LEU A 164 7.83 -23.72 -4.65
N TYR A 165 7.27 -22.55 -4.33
CA TYR A 165 5.84 -22.27 -4.34
C TYR A 165 5.40 -21.63 -5.65
N LYS A 166 5.47 -22.42 -6.74
CA LYS A 166 5.24 -21.92 -8.11
C LYS A 166 3.84 -21.37 -8.36
N ASN A 167 2.86 -21.77 -7.56
CA ASN A 167 1.48 -21.29 -7.63
C ASN A 167 1.24 -20.01 -6.81
N LEU A 168 2.26 -19.48 -6.12
CA LEU A 168 2.13 -18.32 -5.25
C LEU A 168 1.78 -17.07 -6.06
N SER A 169 0.55 -16.59 -5.84
CA SER A 169 -0.08 -15.44 -6.49
C SER A 169 -0.11 -14.19 -5.60
N TYR A 170 0.00 -14.38 -4.28
CA TYR A 170 -0.15 -13.36 -3.26
C TYR A 170 0.89 -13.60 -2.16
N LEU A 171 1.70 -12.58 -1.85
CA LEU A 171 2.64 -12.60 -0.74
C LEU A 171 2.52 -11.30 0.06
N ASP A 172 2.04 -11.40 1.29
CA ASP A 172 1.98 -10.28 2.24
C ASP A 172 3.05 -10.41 3.32
N LEU A 173 4.04 -9.53 3.26
CA LEU A 173 5.14 -9.36 4.22
C LEU A 173 5.10 -7.97 4.89
N ALA A 174 4.00 -7.23 4.77
CA ALA A 174 3.87 -5.88 5.31
C ALA A 174 3.85 -5.87 6.85
N PHE A 175 4.22 -4.75 7.49
CA PHE A 175 4.26 -4.63 8.96
C PHE A 175 5.15 -5.73 9.58
N ASN A 176 6.44 -5.70 9.22
CA ASN A 176 7.50 -6.57 9.72
C ASN A 176 8.77 -5.75 10.00
N HIS A 177 9.90 -6.41 10.27
CA HIS A 177 11.20 -5.78 10.51
C HIS A 177 12.20 -6.10 9.38
N ILE A 178 11.72 -6.10 8.14
CA ILE A 178 12.55 -6.40 6.97
C ILE A 178 13.38 -5.16 6.61
N SER A 179 14.69 -5.22 6.81
CA SER A 179 15.64 -4.16 6.43
C SER A 179 16.40 -4.43 5.13
N SER A 180 16.59 -5.70 4.79
CA SER A 180 17.25 -6.15 3.56
C SER A 180 16.49 -7.33 2.97
N ILE A 181 16.46 -7.42 1.63
CA ILE A 181 15.79 -8.47 0.88
C ILE A 181 16.85 -9.35 0.19
N PRO A 182 16.85 -10.68 0.38
CA PRO A 182 17.79 -11.55 -0.31
C PRO A 182 17.46 -11.60 -1.81
N PRO A 183 18.45 -11.51 -2.73
CA PRO A 183 18.18 -11.40 -4.18
C PRO A 183 17.34 -12.54 -4.77
N LYS A 184 17.31 -13.71 -4.13
CA LYS A 184 16.56 -14.90 -4.57
C LYS A 184 15.21 -15.09 -3.85
N LEU A 185 14.73 -14.11 -3.07
CA LEU A 185 13.48 -14.25 -2.31
C LEU A 185 12.30 -14.64 -3.22
N LEU A 186 12.16 -13.91 -4.33
CA LEU A 186 11.03 -13.98 -5.26
C LEU A 186 11.36 -14.75 -6.56
N TYR A 187 12.52 -15.40 -6.62
CA TYR A 187 13.00 -16.04 -7.84
C TYR A 187 12.03 -17.13 -8.32
N LYS A 188 11.78 -17.17 -9.64
CA LYS A 188 10.83 -18.06 -10.33
C LYS A 188 9.33 -17.86 -10.00
N LEU A 189 8.93 -16.87 -9.21
CA LEU A 189 7.51 -16.63 -8.87
C LEU A 189 6.70 -15.97 -10.01
N LYS A 190 6.68 -16.60 -11.19
CA LYS A 190 6.06 -16.04 -12.41
C LYS A 190 4.56 -15.75 -12.29
N LEU A 191 3.86 -16.43 -11.37
CA LEU A 191 2.43 -16.26 -11.10
C LEU A 191 2.12 -15.26 -9.99
N LEU A 192 3.13 -14.66 -9.34
CA LEU A 192 2.93 -13.67 -8.30
C LEU A 192 2.26 -12.43 -8.89
N ARG A 193 1.06 -12.09 -8.39
CA ARG A 193 0.25 -10.94 -8.79
C ARG A 193 0.36 -9.79 -7.80
N LYS A 194 0.47 -10.11 -6.51
CA LYS A 194 0.44 -9.12 -5.42
C LYS A 194 1.58 -9.34 -4.44
N LEU A 195 2.36 -8.28 -4.24
CA LEU A 195 3.46 -8.24 -3.29
C LEU A 195 3.31 -7.02 -2.37
N PHE A 196 3.24 -7.29 -1.07
CA PHE A 196 3.08 -6.28 -0.04
C PHE A 196 4.30 -6.29 0.89
N LEU A 197 5.04 -5.20 0.88
CA LEU A 197 6.26 -4.96 1.64
C LEU A 197 6.18 -3.65 2.45
N GLN A 198 5.01 -3.01 2.51
CA GLN A 198 4.82 -1.74 3.19
C GLN A 198 4.97 -1.84 4.72
N HIS A 199 5.34 -0.74 5.37
CA HIS A 199 5.66 -0.71 6.81
C HIS A 199 6.74 -1.75 7.17
N ASN A 200 7.89 -1.60 6.53
CA ASN A 200 9.12 -2.31 6.84
C ASN A 200 10.27 -1.28 6.98
N GLN A 201 11.51 -1.72 6.96
CA GLN A 201 12.71 -0.91 7.18
C GLN A 201 13.65 -0.97 5.97
N ILE A 202 13.10 -1.24 4.77
CA ILE A 202 13.88 -1.52 3.56
C ILE A 202 14.57 -0.23 3.08
N GLU A 203 15.90 -0.21 3.06
CA GLU A 203 16.70 0.93 2.56
C GLU A 203 17.04 0.80 1.06
N GLU A 204 17.22 -0.43 0.57
CA GLU A 204 17.60 -0.75 -0.81
C GLU A 204 16.90 -2.02 -1.33
N LEU A 205 16.81 -2.16 -2.65
CA LEU A 205 16.30 -3.35 -3.33
C LEU A 205 17.40 -3.97 -4.20
N PRO A 206 17.58 -5.31 -4.19
CA PRO A 206 18.48 -5.97 -5.14
C PRO A 206 18.03 -5.73 -6.58
N VAL A 207 18.98 -5.42 -7.48
CA VAL A 207 18.73 -5.03 -8.89
C VAL A 207 17.78 -5.97 -9.65
N GLU A 208 17.85 -7.28 -9.38
CA GLU A 208 17.07 -8.31 -10.08
C GLU A 208 15.93 -8.91 -9.22
N ILE A 209 15.56 -8.28 -8.09
CA ILE A 209 14.58 -8.85 -7.14
C ILE A 209 13.20 -9.09 -7.77
N PHE A 210 12.85 -8.30 -8.78
CA PHE A 210 11.58 -8.40 -9.51
C PHE A 210 11.70 -9.04 -10.90
N SER A 211 12.90 -9.52 -11.29
CA SER A 211 13.10 -10.09 -12.61
C SER A 211 12.29 -11.38 -12.82
N ASN A 212 11.60 -11.44 -13.95
CA ASN A 212 10.63 -12.49 -14.33
C ASN A 212 9.31 -12.53 -13.54
N LEU A 213 8.97 -11.51 -12.74
CA LEU A 213 7.64 -11.41 -12.09
C LEU A 213 6.56 -10.88 -13.06
N GLN A 214 6.43 -11.56 -14.21
CA GLN A 214 5.62 -11.12 -15.36
C GLN A 214 4.12 -10.92 -15.05
N SER A 215 3.59 -11.61 -14.02
CA SER A 215 2.20 -11.46 -13.59
C SER A 215 1.97 -10.38 -12.52
N LEU A 216 3.03 -9.73 -12.01
CA LEU A 216 2.91 -8.83 -10.86
C LEU A 216 2.17 -7.56 -11.27
N SER A 217 0.99 -7.37 -10.70
CA SER A 217 0.11 -6.24 -10.98
C SER A 217 0.06 -5.23 -9.83
N TRP A 218 0.42 -5.65 -8.60
CA TRP A 218 0.44 -4.78 -7.42
C TRP A 218 1.77 -4.89 -6.67
N LEU A 219 2.43 -3.75 -6.46
CA LEU A 219 3.64 -3.64 -5.66
C LEU A 219 3.52 -2.48 -4.66
N LEU A 220 3.47 -2.81 -3.37
CA LEU A 220 3.40 -1.84 -2.28
C LEU A 220 4.72 -1.85 -1.49
N LEU A 221 5.39 -0.71 -1.50
CA LEU A 221 6.67 -0.45 -0.86
C LEU A 221 6.61 0.80 0.05
N ASN A 222 5.42 1.36 0.28
CA ASN A 222 5.25 2.55 1.10
C ASN A 222 5.61 2.34 2.58
N PHE A 223 5.94 3.43 3.29
CA PHE A 223 6.45 3.38 4.67
C PHE A 223 7.65 2.42 4.79
N ASN A 224 8.69 2.73 4.01
CA ASN A 224 10.02 2.12 4.09
C ASN A 224 11.06 3.25 4.14
N HIS A 225 12.33 2.93 3.91
CA HIS A 225 13.45 3.87 3.96
C HIS A 225 14.19 3.91 2.62
N LEU A 226 13.50 3.61 1.52
CA LEU A 226 14.11 3.47 0.19
C LEU A 226 14.81 4.75 -0.22
N ARG A 227 16.12 4.66 -0.47
CA ARG A 227 16.99 5.72 -0.99
C ARG A 227 17.51 5.31 -2.35
N ASP A 228 17.81 6.30 -3.19
CA ASP A 228 18.51 6.14 -4.47
C ASP A 228 17.97 4.98 -5.36
N PHE A 229 16.64 4.84 -5.38
CA PHE A 229 15.91 3.78 -6.08
C PHE A 229 16.11 3.88 -7.61
N ASP A 230 16.87 2.94 -8.18
CA ASP A 230 16.96 2.78 -9.63
C ASP A 230 15.63 2.25 -10.18
N LEU A 231 14.94 3.07 -10.97
CA LEU A 231 13.69 2.71 -11.63
C LEU A 231 13.82 1.52 -12.59
N ASN A 232 15.03 1.12 -12.99
CA ASN A 232 15.23 -0.13 -13.74
C ASN A 232 14.87 -1.40 -12.95
N VAL A 233 14.81 -1.36 -11.61
CA VAL A 233 14.41 -2.52 -10.79
C VAL A 233 12.99 -3.00 -11.13
N VAL A 234 12.12 -2.12 -11.62
CA VAL A 234 10.74 -2.44 -12.04
C VAL A 234 10.60 -2.68 -13.55
N ARG A 235 11.68 -2.68 -14.34
CA ARG A 235 11.62 -2.76 -15.81
C ARG A 235 10.92 -4.00 -16.36
N ASP A 236 11.08 -5.14 -15.70
CA ASP A 236 10.55 -6.42 -16.17
C ASP A 236 9.08 -6.65 -15.71
N LEU A 237 8.45 -5.66 -15.06
CA LEU A 237 7.09 -5.73 -14.49
C LEU A 237 6.01 -5.32 -15.51
N GLU A 238 5.94 -6.03 -16.63
CA GLU A 238 5.05 -5.72 -17.77
C GLU A 238 3.55 -5.64 -17.41
N SER A 239 3.10 -6.40 -16.40
CA SER A 239 1.71 -6.42 -15.91
C SER A 239 1.41 -5.45 -14.78
N LEU A 240 2.36 -4.61 -14.35
CA LEU A 240 2.21 -3.74 -13.19
C LEU A 240 1.11 -2.70 -13.42
N GLN A 241 0.12 -2.66 -12.52
CA GLN A 241 -1.05 -1.78 -12.59
C GLN A 241 -1.06 -0.73 -11.49
N TYR A 242 -0.56 -1.10 -10.32
CA TYR A 242 -0.53 -0.28 -9.11
C TYR A 242 0.86 -0.30 -8.49
N LEU A 243 1.49 0.87 -8.39
CA LEU A 243 2.80 1.05 -7.74
C LEU A 243 2.69 2.12 -6.65
N GLU A 244 3.02 1.72 -5.42
CA GLU A 244 2.91 2.54 -4.23
C GLU A 244 4.27 2.63 -3.52
N LEU A 245 4.86 3.81 -3.58
CA LEU A 245 6.20 4.17 -3.12
C LEU A 245 6.18 5.35 -2.13
N SER A 246 5.00 5.77 -1.66
CA SER A 246 4.86 6.91 -0.75
C SER A 246 5.54 6.68 0.61
N TYR A 247 5.89 7.74 1.34
CA TYR A 247 6.59 7.63 2.63
C TYR A 247 7.88 6.81 2.51
N ASN A 248 8.79 7.30 1.68
CA ASN A 248 10.15 6.77 1.48
C ASN A 248 11.15 7.95 1.43
N ASN A 249 12.40 7.70 1.03
CA ASN A 249 13.44 8.72 0.91
C ASN A 249 13.82 9.00 -0.56
N LEU A 250 12.88 8.86 -1.50
CA LEU A 250 13.14 8.93 -2.95
C LEU A 250 13.39 10.36 -3.44
N LYS A 251 14.41 10.54 -4.29
CA LYS A 251 14.74 11.83 -4.94
C LYS A 251 14.49 11.86 -6.46
N LEU A 252 14.62 10.70 -7.12
CA LEU A 252 14.37 10.48 -8.56
C LEU A 252 15.04 11.46 -9.55
N ARG A 253 16.14 12.12 -9.17
CA ARG A 253 16.88 13.05 -10.05
C ARG A 253 17.44 12.31 -11.27
N ASN A 254 17.25 12.87 -12.47
CA ASN A 254 17.62 12.27 -13.76
C ASN A 254 17.10 10.82 -13.99
N ALA A 255 16.08 10.39 -13.24
CA ALA A 255 15.51 9.06 -13.40
C ALA A 255 14.43 9.05 -14.51
N SER A 256 14.11 7.88 -15.04
CA SER A 256 12.99 7.68 -15.96
C SER A 256 12.34 6.34 -15.69
N PHE A 257 11.01 6.31 -15.55
CA PHE A 257 10.30 5.04 -15.41
C PHE A 257 10.47 4.22 -16.70
N PRO A 258 10.72 2.90 -16.60
CA PRO A 258 10.72 2.01 -17.76
C PRO A 258 9.33 1.92 -18.38
N ASN A 259 9.19 1.16 -19.48
CA ASN A 259 7.93 1.07 -20.21
C ASN A 259 6.87 0.22 -19.50
N LEU A 260 6.22 0.80 -18.49
CA LEU A 260 5.17 0.17 -17.68
C LEU A 260 3.79 0.40 -18.32
N ASN A 261 3.56 -0.22 -19.48
CA ASN A 261 2.33 -0.03 -20.27
C ASN A 261 1.03 -0.37 -19.53
N GLN A 262 1.03 -1.17 -18.47
CA GLN A 262 -0.17 -1.46 -17.69
C GLN A 262 -0.35 -0.57 -16.46
N LEU A 263 0.59 0.35 -16.16
CA LEU A 263 0.54 1.14 -14.93
C LEU A 263 -0.59 2.18 -15.01
N TYR A 264 -1.62 1.97 -14.21
CA TYR A 264 -2.76 2.88 -14.10
C TYR A 264 -2.59 3.88 -12.98
N GLU A 265 -1.84 3.54 -11.92
CA GLU A 265 -1.73 4.38 -10.73
C GLU A 265 -0.33 4.33 -10.12
N LEU A 266 0.18 5.52 -9.80
CA LEU A 266 1.50 5.74 -9.23
C LEU A 266 1.41 6.70 -8.05
N PHE A 267 1.85 6.24 -6.88
CA PHE A 267 1.87 7.01 -5.65
C PHE A 267 3.32 7.19 -5.17
N LEU A 268 3.71 8.45 -5.03
CA LEU A 268 5.04 8.94 -4.66
C LEU A 268 4.92 9.99 -3.54
N ASP A 269 3.80 10.05 -2.83
CA ASP A 269 3.56 11.06 -1.79
C ASP A 269 4.62 10.97 -0.66
N PHE A 270 4.91 12.05 0.05
CA PHE A 270 5.84 12.04 1.20
C PHE A 270 7.22 11.45 0.86
N ASN A 271 7.87 12.06 -0.13
CA ASN A 271 9.22 11.74 -0.58
C ASN A 271 10.06 13.04 -0.71
N PHE A 272 11.27 12.93 -1.27
CA PHE A 272 12.24 14.02 -1.43
C PHE A 272 12.48 14.37 -2.91
N ILE A 273 11.43 14.22 -3.74
CA ILE A 273 11.49 14.59 -5.15
C ILE A 273 11.52 16.12 -5.24
N GLU A 274 12.54 16.68 -5.91
CA GLU A 274 12.76 18.13 -6.02
C GLU A 274 12.33 18.70 -7.38
N GLU A 275 12.30 17.87 -8.41
CA GLU A 275 11.96 18.23 -9.79
C GLU A 275 11.12 17.13 -10.45
N LEU A 276 10.16 17.53 -11.29
CA LEU A 276 9.55 16.63 -12.26
C LEU A 276 10.22 16.86 -13.61
N GLY A 277 11.34 16.17 -13.81
CA GLY A 277 12.22 16.32 -14.95
C GLY A 277 11.70 15.68 -16.26
N VAL A 278 12.24 16.16 -17.38
CA VAL A 278 11.89 15.68 -18.72
C VAL A 278 12.12 14.18 -18.83
N GLY A 279 11.09 13.44 -19.22
CA GLY A 279 11.16 12.00 -19.45
C GLY A 279 10.85 11.12 -18.23
N LEU A 280 10.84 11.66 -17.01
CA LEU A 280 10.59 10.89 -15.77
C LEU A 280 9.35 9.99 -15.90
N LEU A 281 8.24 10.57 -16.36
CA LEU A 281 6.94 9.93 -16.54
C LEU A 281 6.65 9.57 -18.01
N GLY A 282 7.60 9.80 -18.92
CA GLY A 282 7.37 9.85 -20.37
C GLY A 282 6.86 8.54 -20.99
N ASN A 283 7.11 7.40 -20.35
CA ASN A 283 6.72 6.07 -20.81
C ASN A 283 5.41 5.56 -20.16
N LEU A 284 4.78 6.33 -19.26
CA LEU A 284 3.62 5.90 -18.47
C LEU A 284 2.28 6.19 -19.18
N HIS A 285 2.15 5.75 -20.43
CA HIS A 285 1.06 6.13 -21.35
C HIS A 285 -0.37 5.81 -20.86
N ASN A 286 -0.51 4.84 -19.95
CA ASN A 286 -1.80 4.40 -19.41
C ASN A 286 -2.10 4.91 -18.01
N LEU A 287 -1.25 5.78 -17.45
CA LEU A 287 -1.43 6.33 -16.12
C LEU A 287 -2.74 7.15 -16.05
N THR A 288 -3.55 6.84 -15.05
CA THR A 288 -4.84 7.48 -14.75
C THR A 288 -4.80 8.30 -13.46
N LEU A 289 -3.97 7.91 -12.49
CA LEU A 289 -3.76 8.65 -11.25
C LEU A 289 -2.25 8.79 -10.98
N LEU A 290 -1.80 10.03 -10.78
CA LEU A 290 -0.47 10.35 -10.27
C LEU A 290 -0.60 11.13 -8.97
N SER A 291 0.05 10.68 -7.91
CA SER A 291 0.10 11.39 -6.62
C SER A 291 1.56 11.62 -6.22
N VAL A 292 1.95 12.88 -6.08
CA VAL A 292 3.30 13.33 -5.70
C VAL A 292 3.23 14.37 -4.56
N ARG A 293 2.20 14.27 -3.71
CA ARG A 293 1.93 15.25 -2.64
C ARG A 293 3.03 15.25 -1.59
N SER A 294 3.20 16.35 -0.87
CA SER A 294 4.16 16.44 0.25
C SER A 294 5.58 16.04 -0.17
N ASN A 295 6.02 16.55 -1.33
CA ASN A 295 7.39 16.41 -1.82
C ASN A 295 8.09 17.79 -1.78
N HIS A 296 9.26 17.90 -2.39
CA HIS A 296 10.07 19.12 -2.43
C HIS A 296 10.05 19.75 -3.84
N ILE A 297 9.03 19.43 -4.66
CA ILE A 297 8.95 19.79 -6.07
C ILE A 297 8.84 21.31 -6.19
N ASN A 298 9.88 21.94 -6.72
CA ASN A 298 9.92 23.37 -7.01
C ASN A 298 9.89 23.68 -8.51
N VAL A 299 10.32 22.73 -9.35
CA VAL A 299 10.35 22.83 -10.82
C VAL A 299 9.59 21.65 -11.46
N ILE A 300 8.74 21.97 -12.42
CA ILE A 300 8.11 21.02 -13.34
C ILE A 300 8.54 21.42 -14.75
N SER A 301 9.22 20.53 -15.47
CA SER A 301 9.73 20.83 -16.82
C SER A 301 8.70 20.51 -17.89
N SER A 302 8.58 21.35 -18.92
CA SER A 302 7.90 20.92 -20.17
C SER A 302 8.84 19.98 -20.94
N PRO A 303 8.37 18.86 -21.52
CA PRO A 303 6.97 18.42 -21.64
C PRO A 303 6.63 17.22 -20.72
N THR A 304 6.91 17.28 -19.42
CA THR A 304 6.84 16.12 -18.49
C THR A 304 5.51 15.35 -18.50
N PHE A 305 4.38 16.04 -18.72
CA PHE A 305 3.06 15.41 -18.74
C PHE A 305 2.51 15.09 -20.16
N SER A 306 3.25 15.38 -21.24
CA SER A 306 2.70 15.32 -22.62
C SER A 306 2.19 13.95 -23.04
N ASN A 307 2.78 12.89 -22.49
CA ASN A 307 2.49 11.51 -22.85
C ASN A 307 1.43 10.87 -21.94
N LEU A 308 0.94 11.60 -20.93
CA LEU A 308 -0.03 11.12 -19.94
C LEU A 308 -1.47 11.43 -20.36
N GLY A 309 -1.80 11.22 -21.64
CA GLY A 309 -3.12 11.58 -22.21
C GLY A 309 -4.31 10.85 -21.58
N ARG A 310 -4.09 9.84 -20.74
CA ARG A 310 -5.12 9.11 -19.96
C ARG A 310 -5.23 9.55 -18.50
N LEU A 311 -4.42 10.51 -18.06
CA LEU A 311 -4.43 10.99 -16.67
C LEU A 311 -5.77 11.65 -16.35
N GLN A 312 -6.38 11.22 -15.24
CA GLN A 312 -7.67 11.68 -14.74
C GLN A 312 -7.53 12.45 -13.43
N GLU A 313 -6.52 12.11 -12.63
CA GLU A 313 -6.23 12.75 -11.35
C GLU A 313 -4.72 12.96 -11.19
N LEU A 314 -4.32 14.19 -10.87
CA LEU A 314 -2.93 14.59 -10.66
C LEU A 314 -2.81 15.35 -9.34
N ARG A 315 -2.30 14.73 -8.29
CA ARG A 315 -2.22 15.38 -6.97
C ARG A 315 -0.83 15.98 -6.72
N LEU A 316 -0.77 17.30 -6.73
CA LEU A 316 0.47 18.10 -6.55
C LEU A 316 0.56 18.85 -5.22
N SER A 317 -0.42 18.71 -4.32
CA SER A 317 -0.49 19.47 -3.06
C SER A 317 0.76 19.38 -2.20
N ASP A 318 0.97 20.38 -1.35
CA ASP A 318 2.04 20.40 -0.33
C ASP A 318 3.45 20.30 -0.94
N ASN A 319 3.65 20.93 -2.10
CA ASN A 319 4.95 21.11 -2.76
C ASN A 319 5.28 22.61 -2.93
N PRO A 320 6.56 23.01 -2.86
CA PRO A 320 7.01 24.40 -3.06
C PRO A 320 7.05 24.82 -4.54
N ILE A 321 6.00 24.54 -5.31
CA ILE A 321 5.96 24.81 -6.76
C ILE A 321 5.81 26.31 -7.00
N HIS A 322 6.83 26.94 -7.59
CA HIS A 322 6.83 28.39 -7.85
C HIS A 322 6.16 28.78 -9.16
N ILE A 323 6.22 27.92 -10.18
CA ILE A 323 5.70 28.19 -11.52
C ILE A 323 4.91 26.97 -12.00
N LEU A 324 3.64 27.20 -12.32
CA LEU A 324 2.74 26.27 -12.98
C LEU A 324 2.27 26.93 -14.27
N ASP A 325 2.90 26.56 -15.39
CA ASP A 325 2.50 27.01 -16.71
C ASP A 325 1.22 26.26 -17.14
N SER A 326 0.25 26.98 -17.70
CA SER A 326 -0.95 26.39 -18.30
C SER A 326 -0.60 25.40 -19.42
N ASP A 327 0.51 25.61 -20.12
CA ASP A 327 0.93 24.80 -21.25
C ASP A 327 1.29 23.36 -20.83
N PHE A 328 1.65 23.13 -19.57
CA PHE A 328 1.89 21.79 -19.02
C PHE A 328 0.64 20.91 -19.06
N PHE A 329 -0.55 21.50 -18.97
CA PHE A 329 -1.83 20.80 -18.85
C PHE A 329 -2.55 20.61 -20.20
N LEU A 330 -2.11 21.29 -21.27
CA LEU A 330 -2.77 21.26 -22.60
C LEU A 330 -2.89 19.85 -23.22
N LYS A 331 -2.09 18.88 -22.79
CA LYS A 331 -2.15 17.48 -23.25
C LYS A 331 -2.93 16.54 -22.32
N LEU A 332 -3.35 17.02 -21.15
CA LEU A 332 -4.07 16.26 -20.14
C LEU A 332 -5.59 16.33 -20.36
N ALA A 333 -6.05 15.94 -21.55
CA ALA A 333 -7.44 16.11 -22.00
C ALA A 333 -8.50 15.33 -21.18
N ASN A 334 -8.08 14.41 -20.31
CA ASN A 334 -8.95 13.62 -19.44
C ASN A 334 -8.87 14.01 -17.96
N LEU A 335 -8.14 15.08 -17.61
CA LEU A 335 -7.91 15.49 -16.21
C LEU A 335 -9.19 16.08 -15.60
N ASN A 336 -9.68 15.42 -14.55
CA ASN A 336 -10.90 15.79 -13.83
C ASN A 336 -10.64 16.29 -12.40
N ALA A 337 -9.44 16.03 -11.86
CA ALA A 337 -9.02 16.44 -10.52
C ALA A 337 -7.52 16.81 -10.49
N LEU A 338 -7.20 17.91 -9.78
CA LEU A 338 -5.87 18.50 -9.62
C LEU A 338 -5.66 18.93 -8.16
#